data_AF-A0A3A9XK55-F1
#
_entry.id   AF-A0A3A9XK55-F1
#
_cell.length_a   1.000
_cell.length_b   1.000
_cell.length_c   1.000
_cell.angle_alpha   90.00
_cell.angle_beta   90.00
_cell.angle_gamma   90.00
#
_symmetry.space_group_name_H-M   'P 1'
#
loop_
_entity.id
_entity.type
_entity.pdbx_description
1 polymer ?
#
loop_
_entity_poly.entity_id
_entity_poly.type
_entity_poly.pdbx_seq_one_letter_code
_entity_poly.pdbx_strand_id
1 'polypeptide(L)' 'MEEDNNKDEKKKKNILDDILGNAISSTKKYEETNAGLETKKCINCGAARPSDTDLKYCDFCGNQFY' A
#
# COMPACT_ATOMS: atom_id res chain seq x y z
N MET A 1 -59.66 17.91 13.79
CA MET A 1 -58.27 18.33 13.98
C MET A 1 -57.46 17.07 13.97
N GLU A 2 -56.95 16.70 12.81
CA GLU A 2 -56.14 15.50 12.63
C GLU A 2 -54.71 15.85 13.02
N GLU A 3 -54.16 15.08 13.96
CA GLU A 3 -52.79 15.19 14.44
C GLU A 3 -51.86 14.44 13.48
N ASP A 4 -51.20 15.16 12.58
CA ASP A 4 -50.20 14.58 11.68
C ASP A 4 -48.82 14.51 12.33
N ASN A 5 -48.58 13.33 12.92
CA ASN A 5 -47.33 12.58 12.98
C ASN A 5 -46.10 13.24 12.34
N ASN A 6 -45.24 13.85 13.15
CA ASN A 6 -43.86 14.14 12.76
C ASN A 6 -42.92 13.39 13.69
N LYS A 7 -42.79 12.08 13.45
CA LYS A 7 -41.88 11.21 14.19
C LYS A 7 -40.90 10.55 13.22
N ASP A 8 -39.63 10.89 13.45
CA ASP A 8 -38.46 10.19 12.99
C ASP A 8 -38.21 10.19 11.48
N GLU A 9 -37.58 11.29 11.00
CA GLU A 9 -36.55 11.18 9.97
C GLU A 9 -35.39 10.33 10.50
N LYS A 10 -35.65 9.02 10.65
CA LYS A 10 -34.63 8.01 10.88
C LYS A 10 -33.75 8.02 9.65
N LYS A 11 -32.59 8.68 9.79
CA LYS A 11 -31.37 8.51 9.00
C LYS A 11 -31.43 7.18 8.25
N LYS A 12 -31.69 7.22 6.95
CA LYS A 12 -31.42 6.10 6.05
C LYS A 12 -29.91 5.89 6.13
N LYS A 13 -29.47 5.03 7.05
CA LYS A 13 -28.07 4.60 7.11
C LYS A 13 -27.79 3.92 5.78
N ASN A 14 -26.92 4.53 4.98
CA ASN A 14 -26.54 3.97 3.69
C ASN A 14 -25.77 2.68 3.97
N ILE A 15 -26.34 1.56 3.55
CA ILE A 15 -25.75 0.23 3.68
C ILE A 15 -24.34 0.20 3.08
N LEU A 16 -24.10 0.98 2.02
CA LEU A 16 -22.79 1.13 1.39
C LEU A 16 -21.75 1.75 2.33
N ASP A 17 -22.13 2.71 3.16
CA ASP A 17 -21.24 3.35 4.12
C ASP A 17 -20.86 2.37 5.25
N ASP A 18 -21.82 1.55 5.70
CA ASP A 18 -21.58 0.51 6.70
C ASP A 18 -20.67 -0.60 6.15
N ILE A 19 -20.87 -1.03 4.90
CA ILE A 19 -20.01 -2.01 4.24
C ILE A 19 -18.59 -1.47 4.10
N LEU A 20 -18.43 -0.22 3.65
CA LEU A 20 -17.14 0.42 3.48
C LEU A 20 -16.42 0.59 4.84
N GLY A 21 -17.14 1.05 5.86
CA GLY A 21 -16.62 1.18 7.22
C GLY A 21 -16.11 -0.15 7.77
N ASN A 22 -16.91 -1.21 7.64
CA ASN A 22 -16.52 -2.56 8.08
C ASN A 22 -15.30 -3.09 7.31
N ALA A 23 -15.24 -2.88 6.00
CA ALA A 23 -14.08 -3.28 5.20
C ALA A 23 -12.80 -2.57 5.67
N ILE A 24 -12.85 -1.25 5.86
CA ILE A 24 -11.71 -0.47 6.34
C ILE A 24 -11.29 -0.92 7.75
N SER A 25 -12.24 -1.09 8.66
CA SER A 25 -11.97 -1.48 10.06
C SER A 25 -11.45 -2.90 10.20
N SER A 26 -11.83 -3.82 9.32
CA SER A 26 -11.38 -5.22 9.36
C SER A 26 -10.09 -5.46 8.59
N THR A 27 -9.70 -4.56 7.68
CA THR A 27 -8.39 -4.65 7.01
C THR A 27 -7.26 -4.30 7.97
N LYS A 28 -6.54 -5.33 8.43
CA LYS A 28 -5.29 -5.17 9.16
C LYS A 28 -4.22 -4.61 8.23
N LYS A 29 -3.88 -3.33 8.38
CA LYS A 29 -2.72 -2.72 7.72
C LYS A 29 -1.47 -3.18 8.48
N TYR A 30 -0.61 -3.93 7.81
CA TYR A 30 0.71 -4.24 8.33
C TYR A 30 1.61 -3.04 8.03
N GLU A 31 2.47 -2.68 8.98
CA GLU A 31 3.52 -1.71 8.73
C GLU A 31 4.37 -2.20 7.56
N GLU A 32 4.77 -1.28 6.67
CA GLU A 32 5.76 -1.57 5.64
C GLU A 32 7.09 -1.85 6.34
N THR A 33 7.33 -3.10 6.70
CA THR A 33 8.66 -3.54 7.11
C THR A 33 9.56 -3.43 5.90
N ASN A 34 10.64 -2.65 6.00
CA ASN A 34 11.79 -2.73 5.09
C ASN A 34 12.41 -4.13 5.22
N ALA A 35 11.75 -5.14 4.63
CA ALA A 35 12.24 -6.51 4.48
C ALA A 35 13.19 -6.62 3.27
N GLY A 36 13.64 -5.49 2.74
CA GLY A 36 14.65 -5.44 1.70
C GLY A 36 16.01 -5.64 2.33
N LEU A 37 16.73 -6.68 1.90
CA LEU A 37 18.19 -6.62 1.91
C LEU A 37 18.61 -5.25 1.37
N GLU A 38 19.53 -4.58 2.04
CA GLU A 38 20.14 -3.35 1.52
C GLU A 38 20.60 -3.67 0.09
N THR A 39 20.01 -2.98 -0.90
CA THR A 39 20.32 -3.20 -2.30
C THR A 39 20.84 -1.93 -2.95
N LYS A 40 21.95 -2.04 -3.66
CA LYS A 40 22.42 -1.00 -4.59
C LYS A 40 21.80 -1.23 -5.95
N LYS A 41 21.52 -0.15 -6.68
CA LYS A 41 21.02 -0.23 -8.06
C LYS A 41 22.15 0.09 -9.03
N CYS A 42 22.21 -0.62 -10.15
CA CYS A 42 23.09 -0.25 -11.26
C CYS A 42 22.66 1.12 -11.82
N ILE A 43 23.59 2.08 -11.89
CA ILE A 43 23.32 3.42 -12.44
C ILE A 43 22.84 3.34 -13.90
N ASN A 44 23.35 2.39 -14.67
CA ASN A 44 23.06 2.33 -16.10
C ASN A 44 21.75 1.61 -16.45
N CYS A 45 21.37 0.56 -15.71
CA CYS A 45 20.20 -0.26 -16.05
C CYS A 45 19.16 -0.40 -14.94
N GLY A 46 19.42 0.12 -13.74
CA GLY A 46 18.49 0.05 -12.62
C GLY A 46 18.36 -1.32 -11.96
N ALA A 47 19.08 -2.35 -12.44
CA ALA A 47 19.07 -3.67 -11.83
C ALA A 47 19.48 -3.61 -10.35
N ALA A 48 18.66 -4.19 -9.48
CA ALA A 48 18.92 -4.28 -8.05
C ALA A 48 19.99 -5.34 -7.75
N ARG A 49 20.87 -5.02 -6.81
CA ARG A 49 21.99 -5.86 -6.39
C ARG A 49 22.11 -5.84 -4.87
N PRO A 50 22.48 -6.95 -4.22
CA PRO A 50 22.86 -6.91 -2.80
C PRO A 50 23.97 -5.87 -2.58
N SER A 51 23.86 -5.07 -1.52
CA SER A 51 24.84 -4.03 -1.22
C SER A 51 26.24 -4.59 -0.96
N ASP A 52 26.33 -5.81 -0.43
CA ASP A 52 27.53 -6.58 -0.12
C ASP A 52 28.17 -7.29 -1.33
N THR A 53 27.65 -7.09 -2.56
CA THR A 53 28.25 -7.75 -3.72
C THR A 53 29.59 -7.13 -4.13
N ASP A 54 30.61 -7.99 -4.28
CA ASP A 54 31.95 -7.67 -4.79
C ASP A 54 32.03 -7.59 -6.32
N LEU A 55 30.90 -7.70 -7.01
CA LEU A 55 30.85 -7.63 -8.47
C LEU A 55 31.28 -6.23 -8.94
N LYS A 56 32.32 -6.19 -9.79
CA LYS A 56 32.79 -4.95 -10.43
C LYS A 56 31.90 -4.52 -11.60
N TYR A 57 31.30 -5.49 -12.29
CA TYR A 57 30.47 -5.30 -13.47
C TYR A 57 29.06 -5.84 -13.23
N CYS A 58 28.08 -5.18 -13.83
CA CYS A 58 26.68 -5.60 -13.79
C CYS A 58 26.46 -6.80 -14.71
N ASP A 59 26.05 -7.95 -14.18
CA ASP A 59 25.79 -9.14 -15.03
C ASP A 59 24.59 -8.96 -15.96
N PHE A 60 23.74 -7.96 -15.74
CA PHE A 60 22.60 -7.69 -16.62
C PHE A 60 23.00 -6.89 -17.86
N CYS A 61 23.82 -5.85 -17.70
CA CYS A 61 24.17 -4.94 -18.80
C CYS A 61 25.66 -4.84 -19.13
N GLY A 62 26.52 -5.55 -18.39
CA GLY A 62 27.98 -5.57 -18.57
C GLY A 62 28.72 -4.32 -18.07
N ASN A 63 28.01 -3.25 -17.69
CA ASN A 63 28.64 -2.00 -17.29
C ASN A 63 29.23 -2.06 -15.88
N GLN A 64 30.30 -1.30 -15.65
CA GLN A 64 30.94 -1.18 -14.35
C GLN A 64 30.00 -0.49 -13.35
N PHE A 65 30.00 -0.94 -12.10
CA PHE A 65 29.16 -0.33 -11.05
C PHE A 65 29.69 1.01 -10.52
N TYR A 66 30.96 1.35 -10.82
CA TYR A 66 31.64 2.58 -10.43
C TYR A 66 31.85 3.49 -11.64
#